data_AF-A0A1Y0G4A9-F1
#
_entry.id   AF-A0A1Y0G4A9-F1
#
_cell.length_a   1.000
_cell.length_b   1.000
_cell.length_c   1.000
_cell.angle_alpha   90.00
_cell.angle_beta   90.00
_cell.angle_gamma   90.00
#
_symmetry.space_group_name_H-M   'P 1'
#
loop_
_entity.id
_entity.type
_entity.pdbx_description
1 polymer ?
#
loop_
_entity_poly.entity_id
_entity_poly.type
_entity_poly.pdbx_seq_one_letter_code
_entity_poly.pdbx_strand_id
1 'polypeptide(L)'
;MSLIIQPNVAPSEPIDKRVTLKTKMGEMVSAEFSLQDENGRPSAAEYIDHLYKSIKEKLGEVVIAQLGDGADVYNVAEIKKQILYIAAFHDSMFGTFNRTSKLPENERNDFIEIFLLAVATLIPGRNILVDLSKGTVGEGAGLN
;
A
#
# COMPACT_ATOMS: atom_id res chain seq x y z
N MET A 1 -28.93 32.55 4.88
CA MET A 1 -28.83 31.07 4.99
C MET A 1 -27.60 30.79 5.83
N SER A 2 -27.78 30.38 7.08
CA SER A 2 -26.67 30.18 8.02
C SER A 2 -26.12 28.75 7.85
N LEU A 3 -24.83 28.61 7.56
CA LEU A 3 -24.12 27.33 7.63
C LEU A 3 -24.15 26.85 9.08
N ILE A 4 -24.83 25.74 9.33
CA ILE A 4 -24.69 25.00 10.58
C ILE A 4 -23.45 24.12 10.41
N ILE A 5 -22.30 24.60 10.86
CA ILE A 5 -21.14 23.74 11.09
C ILE A 5 -21.49 22.91 12.31
N GLN A 6 -21.78 21.61 12.13
CA GLN A 6 -21.93 20.70 13.26
C GLN A 6 -20.54 20.50 13.88
N PRO A 7 -20.26 21.03 15.10
CA PRO A 7 -18.90 21.04 15.64
C PRO A 7 -18.50 19.72 16.30
N ASN A 8 -19.32 18.67 16.19
CA ASN A 8 -19.23 17.51 17.07
C ASN A 8 -19.52 16.22 16.29
N VAL A 9 -18.73 15.97 15.25
CA VAL A 9 -18.59 14.60 14.75
C VAL A 9 -17.74 13.88 15.80
N ALA A 10 -18.31 12.90 16.48
CA ALA A 10 -17.55 12.07 17.42
C ALA A 10 -16.31 11.50 16.69
N PRO A 11 -15.12 11.51 17.30
CA PRO A 11 -13.95 10.90 16.69
C PRO A 11 -14.28 9.46 16.34
N SER A 12 -14.00 9.06 15.09
CA SER A 12 -14.14 7.67 14.67
C SER A 12 -13.28 6.79 15.56
N GLU A 13 -13.78 5.61 15.91
CA GLU A 13 -12.96 4.61 16.58
C GLU A 13 -11.78 4.25 15.68
N PRO A 14 -10.56 4.13 16.24
CA PRO A 14 -9.39 3.70 15.47
C PRO A 14 -9.63 2.36 14.77
N ILE A 15 -9.13 2.25 13.54
CA ILE A 15 -9.22 1.06 12.72
C ILE A 15 -7.87 0.35 12.78
N ASP A 16 -7.81 -0.69 13.61
CA ASP A 16 -6.63 -1.54 13.70
C ASP A 16 -6.52 -2.50 12.51
N LYS A 17 -5.34 -2.53 11.90
CA LYS A 17 -5.03 -3.35 10.74
C LYS A 17 -3.67 -4.02 10.89
N ARG A 18 -3.58 -5.23 10.36
CA ARG A 18 -2.34 -5.98 10.19
C ARG A 18 -2.11 -6.21 8.70
N VAL A 19 -0.97 -5.78 8.20
CA VAL A 19 -0.55 -6.05 6.82
C VAL A 19 0.61 -7.03 6.86
N THR A 20 0.52 -8.09 6.07
CA THR A 20 1.61 -9.05 5.86
C THR A 20 1.95 -9.10 4.39
N LEU A 21 3.24 -8.94 4.07
CA LEU A 21 3.78 -9.15 2.74
C LEU A 21 4.60 -10.43 2.74
N LYS A 22 4.27 -11.34 1.81
CA LYS A 22 4.98 -12.59 1.60
C LYS A 22 5.72 -12.55 0.26
N THR A 23 7.04 -12.73 0.30
CA THR A 23 7.88 -12.74 -0.89
C THR A 23 7.74 -14.05 -1.66
N LYS A 24 8.24 -14.08 -2.90
CA LYS A 24 8.25 -15.33 -3.70
C LYS A 24 9.12 -16.42 -3.07
N MET A 25 10.12 -16.03 -2.27
CA MET A 25 11.01 -16.93 -1.54
C MET A 25 10.41 -17.42 -0.22
N GLY A 26 9.20 -16.95 0.14
CA GLY A 26 8.50 -17.34 1.35
C GLY A 26 8.89 -16.54 2.59
N GLU A 27 9.73 -15.51 2.46
CA GLU A 27 9.98 -14.56 3.54
C GLU A 27 8.72 -13.71 3.80
N MET A 28 8.54 -13.31 5.05
CA MET A 28 7.37 -12.54 5.46
C MET A 28 7.79 -11.31 6.25
N VAL A 29 7.18 -10.18 5.90
CA VAL A 29 7.28 -8.92 6.63
C VAL A 29 5.87 -8.52 7.04
N SER A 30 5.67 -8.21 8.31
CA SER A 30 4.37 -7.80 8.84
C SER A 30 4.50 -6.48 9.60
N ALA A 31 3.47 -5.65 9.49
CA ALA A 31 3.31 -4.44 10.26
C ALA A 31 1.88 -4.31 10.76
N GLU A 32 1.72 -3.73 11.95
CA GLU A 32 0.45 -3.42 12.58
C GLU A 32 0.28 -1.91 12.61
N PHE A 33 -0.89 -1.43 12.19
CA PHE A 33 -1.23 -0.02 12.10
C PHE A 33 -2.56 0.24 12.77
N SER A 34 -2.65 1.35 13.50
CA SER A 34 -3.93 1.88 14.00
C SER A 34 -4.22 3.16 13.20
N LEU A 35 -5.22 3.09 12.33
CA LEU A 35 -5.63 4.24 11.51
C LEU A 35 -6.68 5.04 12.28
N GLN A 36 -6.50 6.35 12.39
CA GLN A 36 -7.48 7.21 13.06
C GLN A 36 -8.84 7.23 12.35
N ASP A 37 -8.81 7.26 11.01
CA ASP A 37 -9.98 7.29 10.14
C ASP A 37 -9.62 6.80 8.72
N GLU A 38 -10.57 6.91 7.79
CA GLU A 38 -10.38 6.57 6.37
C GLU A 38 -9.90 7.75 5.51
N ASN A 39 -9.68 8.94 6.09
CA ASN A 39 -9.38 10.17 5.37
C ASN A 39 -7.97 10.15 4.74
N GLY A 40 -7.09 9.24 5.15
CA GLY A 40 -5.77 9.04 4.55
C GLY A 40 -5.79 8.39 3.15
N ARG A 41 -6.94 7.88 2.70
CA ARG A 41 -7.05 7.15 1.41
C ARG A 41 -6.57 7.95 0.19
N PRO A 42 -6.91 9.23 -0.01
CA PRO A 42 -6.43 9.99 -1.16
C PRO A 42 -4.91 10.09 -1.21
N SER A 43 -4.27 10.44 -0.08
CA SER A 43 -2.81 10.57 0.00
C SER A 43 -2.10 9.23 -0.19
N ALA A 44 -2.65 8.15 0.37
CA ALA A 44 -2.09 6.82 0.16
C ALA A 44 -2.21 6.37 -1.31
N ALA A 45 -3.34 6.67 -1.98
CA ALA A 45 -3.54 6.32 -3.38
C ALA A 45 -2.61 7.12 -4.29
N GLU A 46 -2.45 8.41 -4.04
CA GLU A 46 -1.50 9.27 -4.74
C GLU A 46 -0.06 8.76 -4.59
N TYR A 47 0.32 8.37 -3.37
CA TYR A 47 1.64 7.78 -3.11
C TYR A 47 1.87 6.50 -3.94
N ILE A 48 0.93 5.56 -3.91
CA ILE A 48 1.04 4.28 -4.66
C ILE A 48 1.07 4.55 -6.16
N ASP A 49 0.21 5.41 -6.68
CA ASP A 49 0.16 5.75 -8.10
C ASP A 49 1.46 6.43 -8.57
N HIS A 50 1.97 7.39 -7.78
CA HIS A 50 3.25 8.05 -8.07
C HIS A 50 4.42 7.06 -8.08
N LEU A 51 4.49 6.15 -7.12
CA LEU A 51 5.51 5.10 -7.08
C LEU A 51 5.41 4.18 -8.31
N TYR A 52 4.20 3.75 -8.64
CA TYR A 52 3.93 2.89 -9.79
C TYR A 52 4.40 3.55 -11.10
N LYS A 53 3.98 4.81 -11.35
CA LYS A 53 4.40 5.58 -12.53
C LYS A 53 5.91 5.79 -12.57
N SER A 54 6.51 6.19 -11.45
CA SER A 54 7.96 6.40 -11.34
C SER A 54 8.77 5.15 -11.69
N ILE A 55 8.31 3.96 -11.26
CA ILE A 55 8.99 2.69 -11.60
C ILE A 55 8.87 2.41 -13.10
N LYS A 56 7.66 2.56 -13.68
CA LYS A 56 7.44 2.33 -15.11
C LYS A 56 8.26 3.24 -15.99
N GLU A 57 8.32 4.53 -15.66
CA GLU A 57 9.15 5.51 -16.35
C GLU A 57 10.63 5.12 -16.32
N LYS A 58 11.14 4.72 -15.15
CA LYS A 58 12.53 4.23 -15.01
C LYS A 58 12.82 2.97 -15.81
N LEU A 59 11.81 2.14 -16.05
CA LEU A 59 11.91 0.94 -16.89
C LEU A 59 11.68 1.22 -18.38
N GLY A 60 11.38 2.47 -18.76
CA GLY A 60 11.06 2.83 -20.15
C GLY A 60 9.71 2.30 -20.62
N GLU A 61 8.83 1.87 -19.71
CA GLU A 61 7.47 1.48 -20.03
C GLU A 61 6.62 2.71 -20.35
N VAL A 62 5.72 2.60 -21.33
CA VAL A 62 4.81 3.70 -21.67
C VAL A 62 3.84 3.95 -20.52
N VAL A 63 3.96 5.10 -19.89
CA VAL A 63 2.98 5.61 -18.93
C VAL A 63 1.99 6.49 -19.70
N ILE A 64 0.81 5.94 -19.98
CA ILE A 64 -0.29 6.72 -20.56
C ILE A 64 -0.88 7.54 -19.42
N ALA A 65 -0.39 8.77 -19.23
CA ALA A 65 -1.05 9.74 -18.37
C ALA A 65 -2.37 10.14 -19.04
N GLN A 66 -3.50 9.62 -18.56
CA GLN A 66 -4.78 10.21 -18.92
C GLN A 66 -4.86 11.59 -18.25
N LEU A 67 -4.88 12.64 -19.08
CA LEU A 67 -5.08 14.01 -18.63
C LEU A 67 -6.43 14.10 -17.90
N GLY A 68 -6.43 14.09 -16.57
CA GLY A 68 -7.62 14.36 -15.75
C GLY A 68 -7.89 13.39 -14.60
N ASP A 69 -7.30 12.19 -14.58
CA ASP A 69 -7.62 11.20 -13.55
C ASP A 69 -6.52 11.14 -12.47
N GLY A 70 -6.81 11.72 -11.31
CA GLY A 70 -6.13 11.33 -10.08
C GLY A 70 -6.38 9.83 -9.81
N ALA A 71 -5.54 9.21 -8.97
CA ALA A 71 -5.74 7.82 -8.59
C ALA A 71 -7.16 7.63 -8.03
N ASP A 72 -8.00 6.85 -8.73
CA ASP A 72 -9.34 6.54 -8.25
C ASP A 72 -9.22 5.65 -7.00
N VAL A 73 -9.38 6.29 -5.84
CA VAL A 73 -9.32 5.65 -4.52
C VAL A 73 -10.33 4.51 -4.36
N TYR A 74 -11.38 4.47 -5.18
CA TYR A 74 -12.42 3.46 -5.15
C TYR A 74 -12.15 2.29 -6.12
N ASN A 75 -11.20 2.43 -7.04
CA ASN A 75 -10.79 1.35 -7.93
C ASN A 75 -9.77 0.42 -7.24
N VAL A 76 -10.27 -0.31 -6.25
CA VAL A 76 -9.46 -1.26 -5.45
C VAL A 76 -8.77 -2.30 -6.34
N ALA A 77 -9.38 -2.71 -7.45
CA ALA A 77 -8.78 -3.68 -8.36
C ALA A 77 -7.50 -3.14 -9.01
N GLU A 78 -7.48 -1.88 -9.43
CA GLU A 78 -6.30 -1.25 -10.01
C GLU A 78 -5.23 -0.99 -8.95
N ILE A 79 -5.62 -0.48 -7.78
CA ILE A 79 -4.72 -0.27 -6.63
C ILE A 79 -3.99 -1.56 -6.27
N LYS A 80 -4.69 -2.70 -6.23
CA LYS A 80 -4.06 -4.01 -5.96
C LYS A 80 -3.01 -4.37 -7.01
N LYS A 81 -3.25 -4.09 -8.29
CA LYS A 81 -2.24 -4.32 -9.34
C LYS A 81 -1.01 -3.44 -9.15
N GLN A 82 -1.21 -2.15 -8.82
CA GLN A 82 -0.12 -1.22 -8.56
C GLN A 82 0.73 -1.67 -7.36
N ILE A 83 0.10 -2.04 -6.24
CA ILE A 83 0.76 -2.60 -5.05
C ILE A 83 1.61 -3.83 -5.42
N LEU A 84 1.03 -4.79 -6.15
CA LEU A 84 1.75 -6.00 -6.56
C LEU A 84 2.94 -5.69 -7.47
N TYR A 85 2.77 -4.76 -8.41
CA TYR A 85 3.83 -4.36 -9.33
C TYR A 85 4.99 -3.70 -8.56
N ILE A 86 4.69 -2.73 -7.70
CA ILE A 86 5.69 -2.03 -6.87
C ILE A 86 6.43 -3.04 -5.99
N ALA A 87 5.70 -3.89 -5.27
CA ALA A 87 6.28 -4.86 -4.37
C ALA A 87 7.14 -5.89 -5.11
N ALA A 88 6.66 -6.43 -6.24
CA ALA A 88 7.43 -7.36 -7.05
C ALA A 88 8.70 -6.73 -7.62
N PHE A 89 8.63 -5.47 -8.07
CA PHE A 89 9.80 -4.73 -8.54
C PHE A 89 10.83 -4.54 -7.42
N HIS A 90 10.41 -4.05 -6.25
CA HIS A 90 11.30 -3.80 -5.11
C HIS A 90 11.92 -5.08 -4.55
N ASP A 91 11.16 -6.18 -4.55
CA ASP A 91 11.66 -7.50 -4.17
C ASP A 91 12.70 -8.01 -5.18
N SER A 92 12.39 -7.93 -6.48
CA SER A 92 13.27 -8.44 -7.54
C SER A 92 14.57 -7.65 -7.69
N MET A 93 14.50 -6.32 -7.63
CA MET A 93 15.67 -5.46 -7.87
C MET A 93 16.60 -5.40 -6.67
N PHE A 94 16.01 -5.23 -5.48
CA PHE A 94 16.75 -4.90 -4.28
C PHE A 94 16.68 -5.96 -3.19
N GLY A 95 15.80 -6.97 -3.33
CA GLY A 95 15.53 -7.90 -2.24
C GLY A 95 14.91 -7.20 -1.03
N THR A 96 14.16 -6.11 -1.24
CA THR A 96 13.71 -5.18 -0.19
C THR A 96 13.06 -5.89 1.00
N PHE A 97 12.24 -6.90 0.71
CA PHE A 97 11.49 -7.63 1.74
C PHE A 97 12.20 -8.88 2.25
N ASN A 98 13.42 -9.15 1.78
CA ASN A 98 14.22 -10.29 2.20
C ASN A 98 15.32 -9.87 3.18
N ARG A 99 15.83 -10.82 3.96
CA ARG A 99 16.96 -10.61 4.89
C ARG A 99 18.25 -10.18 4.17
N THR A 100 18.44 -10.59 2.93
CA THR A 100 19.62 -10.27 2.12
C THR A 100 19.41 -9.05 1.22
N SER A 101 18.61 -8.08 1.67
CA SER A 101 18.36 -6.83 0.95
C SER A 101 19.67 -6.12 0.60
N LYS A 102 19.70 -5.50 -0.59
CA LYS A 102 20.81 -4.65 -1.07
C LYS A 102 20.70 -3.19 -0.62
N LEU A 103 19.55 -2.80 -0.06
CA LEU A 103 19.32 -1.45 0.46
C LEU A 103 19.96 -1.28 1.84
N PRO A 104 20.45 -0.07 2.17
CA PRO A 104 20.77 0.30 3.56
C PRO A 104 19.56 0.04 4.48
N GLU A 105 19.82 -0.41 5.70
CA GLU A 105 18.77 -0.87 6.62
C GLU A 105 17.73 0.22 6.91
N ASN A 106 18.16 1.46 7.14
CA ASN A 106 17.25 2.57 7.42
C ASN A 106 16.34 2.85 6.22
N GLU A 107 16.90 2.98 5.02
CA GLU A 107 16.13 3.21 3.79
C GLU A 107 15.14 2.07 3.49
N ARG A 108 15.56 0.84 3.75
CA ARG A 108 14.72 -0.36 3.63
C ARG A 108 13.54 -0.29 4.59
N ASN A 109 13.80 -0.02 5.87
CA ASN A 109 12.77 -0.01 6.90
C ASN A 109 11.76 1.11 6.67
N ASP A 110 12.24 2.33 6.34
CA ASP A 110 11.39 3.48 6.03
C ASP A 110 10.48 3.18 4.83
N PHE A 111 11.03 2.60 3.76
CA PHE A 111 10.24 2.21 2.60
C PHE A 111 9.17 1.16 2.96
N ILE A 112 9.56 0.11 3.68
CA ILE A 112 8.63 -0.96 4.09
C ILE A 112 7.49 -0.38 4.93
N GLU A 113 7.80 0.46 5.91
CA GLU A 113 6.82 1.05 6.81
C GLU A 113 5.81 1.91 6.04
N ILE A 114 6.28 2.87 5.24
CA ILE A 114 5.42 3.78 4.47
C ILE A 114 4.60 2.99 3.44
N PHE A 115 5.22 2.02 2.77
CA PHE A 115 4.54 1.20 1.79
C PHE A 115 3.44 0.34 2.42
N LEU A 116 3.72 -0.35 3.53
CA LEU A 116 2.72 -1.16 4.21
C LEU A 116 1.62 -0.30 4.86
N LEU A 117 1.93 0.91 5.32
CA LEU A 117 0.93 1.87 5.81
C LEU A 117 -0.03 2.30 4.68
N ALA A 118 0.51 2.58 3.49
CA ALA A 118 -0.32 2.91 2.33
C ALA A 118 -1.23 1.72 1.94
N VAL A 119 -0.69 0.49 1.97
CA VAL A 119 -1.48 -0.74 1.75
C VAL A 119 -2.59 -0.88 2.81
N ALA A 120 -2.28 -0.67 4.10
CA ALA A 120 -3.25 -0.71 5.18
C ALA A 120 -4.39 0.30 4.97
N THR A 121 -4.04 1.50 4.51
CA THR A 121 -4.98 2.59 4.29
C THR A 121 -5.93 2.31 3.13
N LEU A 122 -5.41 1.76 2.03
CA LEU A 122 -6.18 1.56 0.79
C LEU A 122 -6.96 0.25 0.74
N ILE A 123 -6.41 -0.83 1.29
CA ILE A 123 -7.03 -2.15 1.15
C ILE A 123 -8.07 -2.35 2.26
N PRO A 124 -9.33 -2.69 1.91
CA PRO A 124 -10.34 -3.01 2.90
C PRO A 124 -9.99 -4.30 3.66
N GLY A 125 -10.52 -4.43 4.87
CA GLY A 125 -10.27 -5.55 5.77
C GLY A 125 -9.25 -5.23 6.87
N ARG A 126 -9.25 -6.06 7.93
CA ARG A 126 -8.36 -5.92 9.09
C ARG A 126 -7.04 -6.67 8.93
N ASN A 127 -7.09 -7.86 8.35
CA ASN A 127 -5.92 -8.68 8.08
C ASN A 127 -5.67 -8.71 6.58
N ILE A 128 -4.64 -8.02 6.13
CA ILE A 128 -4.31 -7.86 4.72
C ILE A 128 -3.08 -8.71 4.39
N LEU A 129 -3.18 -9.53 3.35
CA LEU A 129 -2.07 -10.31 2.82
C LEU A 129 -1.73 -9.85 1.40
N VAL A 130 -0.48 -9.43 1.20
CA VAL A 130 0.16 -9.20 -0.09
C VAL A 130 1.03 -10.42 -0.38
N ASP A 131 0.56 -11.34 -1.22
CA ASP A 131 1.28 -12.57 -1.56
C ASP A 131 1.91 -12.45 -2.95
N LEU A 132 3.23 -12.21 -2.99
CA LEU A 132 3.98 -12.09 -4.24
C LEU A 132 4.19 -13.43 -4.96
N SER A 133 4.06 -14.55 -4.25
CA SER A 133 4.13 -15.90 -4.85
C SER A 133 2.87 -16.21 -5.66
N LYS A 134 1.72 -15.70 -5.21
CA LYS A 134 0.42 -15.87 -5.89
C LYS A 134 0.03 -14.69 -6.76
N GLY A 135 0.69 -13.54 -6.60
CA GLY A 135 0.31 -12.31 -7.28
C GLY A 135 -1.07 -11.79 -6.82
N THR A 136 -1.35 -11.90 -5.52
CA THR A 136 -2.66 -11.57 -4.95
C THR A 136 -2.57 -10.63 -3.76
N VAL A 137 -3.54 -9.72 -3.65
CA VAL A 137 -3.77 -8.89 -2.45
C VAL A 137 -5.20 -9.11 -1.98
N GLY A 138 -5.36 -9.50 -0.72
CA GLY A 138 -6.69 -9.80 -0.18
C GLY A 138 -6.68 -9.97 1.33
N GLU A 139 -7.79 -10.46 1.87
CA GLU A 139 -7.86 -10.79 3.28
C GLU A 139 -6.94 -11.99 3.57
N GLY A 140 -6.05 -11.80 4.53
CA GLY A 140 -5.23 -12.86 5.09
C GLY A 140 -6.08 -13.74 5.98
N ALA A 141 -6.81 -14.69 5.39
CA ALA A 141 -7.48 -15.72 6.16
C ALA A 141 -6.40 -16.61 6.83
N GLY A 142 -6.31 -16.58 8.17
CA GLY A 142 -5.65 -17.64 8.94
C GLY A 142 -4.16 -17.47 9.27
N LEU A 143 -3.69 -16.26 9.62
CA LEU A 143 -2.46 -16.14 10.43
C LEU A 143 -2.82 -16.17 11.93
N ASN A 144 -3.35 -17.31 12.38
CA ASN A 144 -3.35 -17.72 13.79
C ASN A 144 -2.24 -18.72 14.01
#